data_AF-A0A7S0GI58-F1
#
_entry.id   AF-A0A7S0GI58-F1
#
_cell.length_a   1.000
_cell.length_b   1.000
_cell.length_c   1.000
_cell.angle_alpha   90.00
_cell.angle_beta   90.00
_cell.angle_gamma   90.00
#
_symmetry.space_group_name_H-M   'P 1'
#
loop_
_entity.id
_entity.type
_entity.pdbx_description
1 polymer ?
#
loop_
_entity_poly.entity_id
_entity_poly.type
_entity_poly.pdbx_seq_one_letter_code
_entity_poly.pdbx_strand_id
1 'polypeptide(L)'
;SVLNDFYHLTFNLTSGDRNAPLDLNTLDSYNHTDQSKFTHATSYLHSVMGLSSFVYAFVGPDDRNSTWNVMQMGQAGLSLPSRDYYLNKDADDPTILALQNNIITLLDLYNR
;
A
#
# COMPACT_ATOMS: atom_id res chain seq x y z
N SER A 1 8.44 26.06 -11.73
CA SER A 1 7.71 25.18 -12.66
C SER A 1 7.23 24.00 -11.83
N VAL A 2 6.12 23.35 -12.20
CA VAL A 2 5.58 22.22 -11.41
C VAL A 2 6.65 21.16 -11.09
N LEU A 3 7.59 20.93 -12.02
CA LEU A 3 8.72 20.03 -11.82
C LEU A 3 9.74 20.56 -10.78
N ASN A 4 10.11 21.84 -10.82
CA ASN A 4 10.99 22.46 -9.83
C ASN A 4 10.36 22.50 -8.43
N ASP A 5 9.04 22.74 -8.37
CA ASP A 5 8.29 22.80 -7.12
C ASP A 5 8.17 21.40 -6.51
N PHE A 6 7.96 20.36 -7.34
CA PHE A 6 8.03 18.95 -6.92
C PHE A 6 9.41 18.56 -6.39
N TYR A 7 10.49 18.95 -7.09
CA TYR A 7 11.85 18.72 -6.60
C TYR A 7 12.05 19.35 -5.21
N HIS A 8 11.70 20.62 -5.01
CA HIS A 8 11.86 21.26 -3.71
C HIS A 8 10.96 20.67 -2.62
N LEU A 9 9.75 20.22 -2.93
CA LEU A 9 8.89 19.50 -1.99
C LEU A 9 9.53 18.18 -1.51
N THR A 10 10.16 17.43 -2.41
CA THR A 10 10.82 16.16 -2.04
C THR A 10 12.10 16.33 -1.21
N PHE A 11 12.81 17.44 -1.39
CA PHE A 11 14.10 17.68 -0.71
C PHE A 11 14.02 18.64 0.49
N ASN A 12 12.93 19.38 0.66
CA ASN A 12 12.68 20.25 1.81
C ASN A 12 11.92 19.52 2.93
N LEU A 13 12.36 18.31 3.27
CA LEU A 13 11.80 17.49 4.36
C LEU A 13 12.21 17.98 5.76
N THR A 14 12.93 19.10 5.86
CA THR A 14 13.39 19.70 7.13
C THR A 14 12.30 20.37 7.95
N SER A 15 11.14 20.67 7.37
CA SER A 15 9.93 21.03 8.13
C SER A 15 9.10 19.77 8.29
N GLY A 16 9.15 19.16 9.47
CA GLY A 16 8.36 17.99 9.84
C GLY A 16 6.86 18.27 9.75
N ASP A 17 6.32 18.20 8.55
CA ASP A 17 4.89 18.10 8.32
C ASP A 17 4.46 16.74 8.86
N ARG A 18 4.03 16.74 10.12
CA ARG A 18 3.54 15.58 10.86
C ARG A 18 2.16 15.13 10.38
N ASN A 19 1.59 15.81 9.40
CA ASN A 19 0.33 15.40 8.79
C ASN A 19 0.62 14.27 7.82
N ALA A 20 0.69 13.04 8.34
CA ALA A 20 0.63 11.86 7.50
C ALA A 20 -0.60 12.00 6.59
N PRO A 21 -0.48 11.82 5.26
CA PRO A 21 -1.63 11.84 4.35
C PRO A 21 -2.63 10.70 4.62
N LEU A 22 -2.30 9.79 5.54
CA LEU A 22 -3.12 8.71 6.04
C LEU A 22 -3.83 9.15 7.34
N ASP A 23 -5.07 9.63 7.24
CA ASP A 23 -5.95 9.71 8.40
C ASP A 23 -6.48 8.31 8.74
N LEU A 24 -5.70 7.56 9.54
CA LEU A 24 -6.04 6.19 9.92
C LEU A 24 -7.30 6.09 10.79
N ASN A 25 -7.81 7.20 11.35
CA ASN A 25 -9.12 7.21 12.04
C ASN A 25 -10.26 6.87 11.07
N THR A 26 -10.09 7.15 9.77
CA THR A 26 -11.04 6.73 8.73
C THR A 26 -11.03 5.21 8.56
N LEU A 27 -9.90 4.54 8.78
CA LEU A 27 -9.75 3.08 8.75
C LEU A 27 -10.28 2.39 10.03
N ASP A 28 -10.23 3.04 11.19
CA ASP A 28 -10.80 2.49 12.43
C ASP A 28 -12.33 2.33 12.36
N SER A 29 -12.98 3.08 11.47
CA SER A 29 -14.43 2.94 11.19
C SER A 29 -14.78 1.67 10.39
N TYR A 30 -13.77 1.02 9.80
CA TYR A 30 -13.89 -0.20 9.01
C TYR A 30 -13.77 -1.46 9.86
N ASN A 31 -14.86 -1.78 10.57
CA ASN A 31 -15.01 -3.05 11.29
C ASN A 31 -14.73 -4.26 10.36
N HIS A 32 -13.76 -5.10 10.74
CA HIS A 32 -13.19 -6.19 9.92
C HIS A 32 -14.14 -7.35 9.61
N THR A 33 -15.35 -7.35 10.19
CA THR A 33 -16.34 -8.42 10.03
C THR A 33 -17.38 -8.13 8.94
N ASP A 34 -17.40 -6.91 8.39
CA ASP A 34 -18.34 -6.50 7.36
C ASP A 34 -17.64 -6.41 6.00
N GLN A 35 -18.04 -7.29 5.08
CA GLN A 35 -17.47 -7.39 3.73
C GLN A 35 -17.68 -6.12 2.90
N SER A 36 -18.81 -5.43 3.07
CA SER A 36 -19.11 -4.18 2.36
C SER A 36 -18.14 -3.08 2.82
N LYS A 37 -17.92 -3.04 4.14
CA LYS A 37 -16.95 -2.15 4.72
C LYS A 37 -15.55 -2.47 4.19
N PHE A 38 -15.08 -3.69 4.34
CA PHE A 38 -13.76 -4.09 3.83
C PHE A 38 -13.55 -3.71 2.35
N THR A 39 -14.55 -3.93 1.50
CA THR A 39 -14.50 -3.55 0.07
C THR A 39 -14.30 -2.05 -0.11
N HIS A 40 -15.03 -1.21 0.62
CA HIS A 40 -14.88 0.23 0.51
C HIS A 40 -13.51 0.73 0.98
N ALA A 41 -12.98 0.19 2.09
CA ALA A 41 -11.62 0.51 2.54
C ALA A 41 -10.57 0.17 1.47
N THR A 42 -10.66 -1.01 0.87
CA THR A 42 -9.72 -1.40 -0.21
C THR A 42 -9.86 -0.52 -1.46
N SER A 43 -11.07 -0.09 -1.79
CA SER A 43 -11.30 0.83 -2.90
C SER A 43 -10.75 2.23 -2.63
N TYR A 44 -10.84 2.71 -1.38
CA TYR A 44 -10.26 3.99 -0.96
C TYR A 44 -8.73 3.95 -1.04
N LEU A 45 -8.11 2.91 -0.48
CA LEU A 45 -6.66 2.71 -0.58
C LEU A 45 -6.18 2.70 -2.04
N HIS A 46 -6.90 2.01 -2.93
CA HIS A 46 -6.53 1.93 -4.34
C HIS A 46 -6.75 3.25 -5.10
N SER A 47 -7.96 3.80 -5.05
CA SER A 47 -8.36 4.93 -5.91
C SER A 47 -7.91 6.29 -5.40
N VAL A 48 -7.87 6.49 -4.07
CA VAL A 48 -7.52 7.78 -3.46
C VAL A 48 -6.04 7.82 -3.10
N MET A 49 -5.49 6.72 -2.59
CA MET A 49 -4.12 6.67 -2.08
C MET A 49 -3.11 6.05 -3.05
N GLY A 50 -3.59 5.41 -4.13
CA GLY A 50 -2.72 4.69 -5.06
C GLY A 50 -2.08 3.42 -4.47
N LEU A 51 -2.57 2.95 -3.32
CA LEU A 51 -2.05 1.78 -2.61
C LEU A 51 -2.86 0.53 -2.97
N SER A 52 -2.19 -0.52 -3.45
CA SER A 52 -2.81 -1.81 -3.81
C SER A 52 -2.44 -2.87 -2.77
N SER A 53 -3.37 -3.27 -1.90
CA SER A 53 -3.07 -4.18 -0.78
C SER A 53 -3.25 -5.67 -1.10
N PHE A 54 -4.17 -6.03 -2.00
CA PHE A 54 -4.50 -7.45 -2.28
C PHE A 54 -4.55 -7.73 -3.78
N VAL A 55 -5.31 -6.90 -4.49
CA VAL A 55 -5.39 -6.87 -5.93
C VAL A 55 -4.90 -5.50 -6.39
N TYR A 56 -4.19 -5.46 -7.50
CA TYR A 56 -3.97 -4.21 -8.23
C TYR A 56 -4.90 -4.19 -9.42
N ALA A 57 -5.44 -3.02 -9.71
CA ALA A 57 -6.22 -2.77 -10.91
C ALA A 57 -5.64 -1.54 -11.62
N PHE A 58 -5.50 -1.63 -12.93
CA PHE A 58 -5.05 -0.52 -13.76
C PHE A 58 -5.68 -0.59 -15.14
N VAL A 59 -5.64 0.52 -15.87
CA VAL A 59 -6.11 0.59 -17.26
C VAL A 59 -4.89 0.60 -18.17
N GLY A 60 -4.84 -0.34 -19.10
CA GLY A 60 -3.74 -0.47 -20.06
C GLY A 60 -4.23 -1.03 -21.40
N PRO A 61 -3.38 -1.08 -22.43
CA PRO A 61 -3.73 -1.65 -23.73
C PRO A 61 -4.21 -3.10 -23.59
N ASP A 62 -5.16 -3.53 -24.43
CA ASP A 62 -5.53 -4.95 -24.51
C ASP A 62 -4.39 -5.76 -25.14
N ASP A 63 -4.00 -6.86 -24.48
CA ASP A 63 -2.95 -7.78 -24.93
C ASP A 63 -3.25 -8.39 -26.31
N ARG A 64 -4.52 -8.53 -26.67
CA ARG A 64 -4.99 -9.05 -27.96
C ARG A 64 -5.15 -7.96 -29.01
N ASN A 65 -5.38 -6.71 -28.60
CA ASN A 65 -5.53 -5.59 -29.51
C ASN A 65 -5.25 -4.23 -28.85
N SER A 66 -4.07 -3.68 -29.11
CA SER A 66 -3.60 -2.44 -28.48
C SER A 66 -4.28 -1.15 -28.97
N THR A 67 -5.31 -1.21 -29.83
CA THR A 67 -6.06 0.00 -30.25
C THR A 67 -7.05 0.50 -29.20
N TRP A 68 -7.32 -0.29 -28.16
CA TRP A 68 -8.21 0.05 -27.06
C TRP A 68 -7.62 -0.43 -25.74
N ASN A 69 -8.07 0.22 -24.66
CA ASN A 69 -7.65 -0.10 -23.31
C ASN A 69 -8.68 -0.99 -22.63
N VAL A 70 -8.18 -1.86 -21.76
CA VAL A 70 -8.99 -2.71 -20.87
C VAL A 70 -8.57 -2.50 -19.43
N MET A 71 -9.50 -2.76 -18.53
CA MET A 71 -9.18 -2.89 -17.12
C MET A 71 -8.47 -4.21 -16.90
N GLN A 72 -7.26 -4.13 -16.38
CA GLN A 72 -6.45 -5.28 -16.02
C GLN A 72 -6.43 -5.40 -14.49
N MET A 73 -6.57 -6.62 -14.00
CA MET A 73 -6.54 -6.93 -12.58
C MET A 73 -5.57 -8.09 -12.33
N GLY A 74 -4.83 -8.02 -11.23
CA GLY A 74 -3.90 -9.07 -10.84
C GLY A 74 -3.59 -9.06 -9.35
N GLN A 75 -2.71 -9.96 -8.93
CA GLN A 75 -2.25 -10.05 -7.55
C GLN A 75 -1.34 -8.86 -7.21
N ALA A 76 -1.64 -8.16 -6.12
CA ALA A 76 -0.79 -7.09 -5.61
C ALA A 76 0.53 -7.61 -5.02
N GLY A 77 1.45 -6.69 -4.73
CA GLY A 77 2.74 -7.02 -4.13
C GLY A 77 2.61 -7.70 -2.77
N LEU A 78 3.57 -8.55 -2.44
CA LEU A 78 3.73 -9.10 -1.10
C LEU A 78 4.59 -8.15 -0.26
N SER A 79 4.50 -8.26 1.07
CA SER A 79 5.35 -7.45 1.97
C SER A 79 6.83 -7.84 1.91
N LEU A 80 7.15 -9.03 1.39
CA LEU A 80 8.50 -9.49 1.07
C LEU A 80 8.68 -9.71 -0.43
N PRO A 81 9.93 -9.65 -0.95
CA PRO A 81 10.19 -9.64 -2.40
C PRO A 81 9.72 -10.88 -3.17
N SER A 82 9.53 -12.00 -2.49
CA SER A 82 9.11 -13.26 -3.12
C SER A 82 8.14 -14.03 -2.23
N ARG A 83 7.27 -14.79 -2.89
CA ARG A 83 6.40 -15.79 -2.29
C ARG A 83 7.18 -16.83 -1.47
N ASP A 84 8.43 -17.11 -1.84
CA ASP A 84 9.23 -18.16 -1.19
C ASP A 84 9.44 -17.93 0.30
N TYR A 85 9.46 -16.67 0.74
CA TYR A 85 9.54 -16.31 2.16
C TYR A 85 8.34 -16.76 2.99
N TYR A 86 7.20 -17.03 2.37
CA TYR A 86 5.98 -17.43 3.08
C TYR A 86 5.67 -18.92 2.93
N LEU A 87 6.28 -19.60 1.96
CA LEU A 87 6.00 -21.01 1.67
C LEU A 87 7.15 -21.94 2.07
N ASN A 88 8.39 -21.46 1.98
CA ASN A 88 9.59 -22.30 2.07
C ASN A 88 10.52 -21.87 3.21
N LYS A 89 10.09 -20.95 4.07
CA LYS A 89 10.86 -20.45 5.20
C LYS A 89 10.09 -20.68 6.49
N ASP A 90 10.83 -20.99 7.53
CA ASP A 90 10.30 -21.13 8.88
C ASP A 90 10.04 -19.75 9.51
N ALA A 91 9.17 -19.73 10.52
CA ALA A 91 8.76 -18.49 11.18
C ALA A 91 9.91 -17.78 11.92
N ASP A 92 11.00 -18.49 12.21
CA ASP A 92 12.22 -17.98 12.83
C ASP A 92 13.26 -17.48 11.80
N ASP A 93 12.95 -17.49 10.49
CA ASP A 93 13.81 -16.87 9.49
C ASP A 93 14.05 -15.39 9.85
N PRO A 94 15.31 -14.92 9.90
CA PRO A 94 15.63 -13.55 10.31
C PRO A 94 14.90 -12.47 9.51
N THR A 95 14.57 -12.74 8.24
CA THR A 95 13.86 -11.80 7.37
C THR A 95 12.40 -11.66 7.78
N ILE A 96 11.77 -12.78 8.16
CA ILE A 96 10.38 -12.81 8.64
C ILE A 96 10.28 -12.09 9.98
N LEU A 97 11.20 -12.36 10.90
CA LEU A 97 11.28 -11.66 12.19
C LEU A 97 11.53 -10.16 12.03
N ALA A 98 12.41 -9.77 11.11
CA ALA A 98 12.68 -8.36 10.82
C ALA A 98 11.43 -7.64 10.29
N LEU A 99 10.66 -8.28 9.40
CA LEU A 99 9.39 -7.73 8.93
C LEU A 99 8.39 -7.54 10.09
N GLN A 100 8.22 -8.56 10.94
CA GLN A 100 7.31 -8.49 12.07
C GLN A 100 7.69 -7.36 13.03
N ASN A 101 8.98 -7.26 13.39
CA ASN A 101 9.49 -6.19 14.25
C ASN A 101 9.32 -4.81 13.63
N ASN A 102 9.49 -4.69 12.31
CA ASN A 102 9.26 -3.43 11.61
C ASN A 102 7.80 -2.99 11.70
N ILE A 103 6.85 -3.90 11.45
CA ILE A 103 5.41 -3.63 11.57
C ILE A 103 5.07 -3.20 13.00
N ILE A 104 5.53 -3.93 14.02
CA ILE A 104 5.29 -3.59 15.43
C ILE A 104 5.83 -2.20 15.75
N THR A 105 7.06 -1.91 15.33
CA THR A 105 7.71 -0.60 15.58
C THR A 105 6.91 0.54 14.95
N LEU A 106 6.43 0.37 13.71
CA LEU A 106 5.63 1.39 13.02
C LEU A 106 4.28 1.63 13.70
N LEU A 107 3.61 0.56 14.14
CA LEU A 107 2.34 0.67 14.88
C LEU A 107 2.54 1.34 16.24
N ASP A 108 3.62 0.98 16.95
CA ASP A 108 3.97 1.61 18.23
C ASP A 108 4.29 3.10 18.09
N LEU A 109 4.94 3.51 17.00
CA LEU A 109 5.20 4.92 16.71
C LEU A 109 3.93 5.71 16.43
N TYR A 110 2.92 5.08 15.81
CA TYR A 110 1.64 5.72 15.53
C TYR A 110 0.79 5.90 16.80
N ASN A 111 0.82 4.93 17.71
CA ASN A 111 0.00 4.94 18.93
C ASN A 111 0.54 5.83 20.06
N ARG A 112 1.61 6.61 19.84
CA ARG A 112 2.23 7.52 20.81
C ARG A 112 1.82 8.96 20.58
#